data_AF-A0A175JUA5-F1
#
_entry.id   AF-A0A175JUA5-F1
#
_cell.length_a   1.000
_cell.length_b   1.000
_cell.length_c   1.000
_cell.angle_alpha   90.00
_cell.angle_beta   90.00
_cell.angle_gamma   90.00
#
_symmetry.space_group_name_H-M   'P 1'
#
loop_
_entity.id
_entity.type
_entity.pdbx_description
1 polymer ?
#
loop_
_entity_poly.entity_id
_entity_poly.type
_entity_poly.pdbx_seq_one_letter_code
_entity_poly.pdbx_strand_id
1 'polypeptide(L)'
;MSQQQGNNKEAGWVRVQIQLFTLWMDEVLQQRQMGVKDLAVDLKDGIRVINFFELLSGKTLKEKYDLRPKNRIQMVHNLHLAMQFLEKEMLVRNPGCFAEDVVDADIHGVKLILGLLYTLYRKYRLSVLVDKKKGKSMKEEDALLEWVKEVTDGYGVTVENFKHSFNDGKVYLALAHVIKMKEKEGESMASKFVEENKRSAELGDKKTDLVEEIEELEEEVSVLKKTVQTAQDDCDEDKKDLEKAGELQKLYLNIQPLEENLRRQIVDLHKWAPYLKSEEGFGQEDPKLKTLNEPKEGDYKEVFKEMAEDLEKENDEVGKILVQLKKEQLQKEQKKTAKVGVKKPVVKKDKK
;
A
#
# COMPACT_ATOMS: atom_id res chain seq x y z
N MET A 1 -19.43 68.82 -33.26
CA MET A 1 -19.12 68.34 -31.89
C MET A 1 -19.79 66.99 -31.58
N SER A 2 -21.07 66.78 -31.89
CA SER A 2 -21.77 65.51 -31.58
C SER A 2 -21.35 64.31 -32.45
N GLN A 3 -20.92 64.51 -33.70
CA GLN A 3 -20.45 63.42 -34.57
C GLN A 3 -19.03 62.91 -34.23
N GLN A 4 -18.17 63.75 -33.63
CA GLN A 4 -16.82 63.35 -33.21
C GLN A 4 -16.81 62.51 -31.92
N GLN A 5 -17.80 62.71 -31.02
CA GLN A 5 -17.92 61.90 -29.80
C GLN A 5 -18.45 60.48 -30.07
N GLY A 6 -19.25 60.27 -31.13
CA GLY A 6 -19.70 58.94 -31.56
C GLY A 6 -18.56 58.08 -32.11
N ASN A 7 -17.75 58.66 -33.02
CA ASN A 7 -16.62 57.96 -33.64
C ASN A 7 -15.55 57.52 -32.63
N ASN A 8 -15.32 58.31 -31.57
CA ASN A 8 -14.30 57.98 -30.58
C ASN A 8 -14.74 56.87 -29.60
N LYS A 9 -16.06 56.75 -29.33
CA LYS A 9 -16.63 55.66 -28.52
C LYS A 9 -16.71 54.34 -29.29
N GLU A 10 -17.10 54.39 -30.57
CA GLU A 10 -17.07 53.22 -31.46
C GLU A 10 -15.65 52.67 -31.63
N ALA A 11 -14.66 53.55 -31.81
CA ALA A 11 -13.26 53.18 -31.88
C ALA A 11 -12.74 52.53 -30.58
N GLY A 12 -13.22 53.00 -29.42
CA GLY A 12 -12.84 52.45 -28.12
C GLY A 12 -13.29 51.01 -27.91
N TRP A 13 -14.56 50.70 -28.19
CA TRP A 13 -15.09 49.35 -27.99
C TRP A 13 -14.49 48.34 -28.98
N VAL A 14 -14.31 48.74 -30.23
CA VAL A 14 -13.63 47.91 -31.25
C VAL A 14 -12.19 47.60 -30.83
N ARG A 15 -11.45 48.58 -30.28
CA ARG A 15 -10.09 48.37 -29.80
C ARG A 15 -10.03 47.33 -28.67
N VAL A 16 -10.95 47.42 -27.71
CA VAL A 16 -11.02 46.44 -26.60
C VAL A 16 -11.35 45.05 -27.13
N GLN A 17 -12.28 44.93 -28.09
CA GLN A 17 -12.58 43.65 -28.73
C GLN A 17 -11.36 43.06 -29.44
N ILE A 18 -10.62 43.86 -30.20
CA ILE A 18 -9.38 43.43 -30.86
C ILE A 18 -8.41 42.89 -29.81
N GLN A 19 -8.18 43.62 -28.71
CA GLN A 19 -7.27 43.17 -27.65
C GLN A 19 -7.71 41.85 -27.02
N LEU A 20 -9.00 41.69 -26.71
CA LEU A 20 -9.53 40.46 -26.11
C LEU A 20 -9.39 39.26 -27.05
N PHE A 21 -9.73 39.41 -28.33
CA PHE A 21 -9.61 38.32 -29.30
C PHE A 21 -8.16 38.01 -29.66
N THR A 22 -7.29 39.02 -29.67
CA THR A 22 -5.84 38.81 -29.83
C THR A 22 -5.30 37.99 -28.67
N LEU A 23 -5.63 38.36 -27.43
CA LEU A 23 -5.20 37.64 -26.23
C LEU A 23 -5.72 36.20 -26.22
N TRP A 24 -6.99 36.00 -26.61
CA TRP A 24 -7.56 34.65 -26.69
C TRP A 24 -6.88 33.79 -27.75
N MET A 25 -6.61 34.36 -28.93
CA MET A 25 -5.93 33.63 -29.99
C MET A 25 -4.48 33.31 -29.61
N ASP A 26 -3.80 34.23 -28.93
CA ASP A 26 -2.46 34.03 -28.39
C ASP A 26 -2.43 32.93 -27.33
N GLU A 27 -3.35 32.93 -26.35
CA GLU A 27 -3.50 31.89 -25.32
C GLU A 27 -3.60 30.48 -25.94
N VAL A 28 -4.41 30.34 -26.99
CA VAL A 28 -4.60 29.06 -27.67
C VAL A 28 -3.34 28.67 -28.45
N LEU A 29 -2.77 29.58 -29.23
CA LEU A 29 -1.64 29.29 -30.10
C LEU A 29 -0.30 29.17 -29.35
N GLN A 30 -0.17 29.70 -28.14
CA GLN A 30 1.00 29.50 -27.28
C GLN A 30 1.27 28.02 -27.02
N GLN A 31 0.24 27.15 -27.04
CA GLN A 31 0.40 25.69 -26.94
C GLN A 31 1.27 25.10 -28.06
N ARG A 32 1.36 25.78 -29.21
CA ARG A 32 2.23 25.42 -30.34
C ARG A 32 3.38 26.41 -30.56
N GLN A 33 3.64 27.29 -29.58
CA GLN A 33 4.65 28.35 -29.66
C GLN A 33 4.44 29.33 -30.84
N MET A 34 3.18 29.55 -31.25
CA MET A 34 2.83 30.40 -32.40
C MET A 34 2.07 31.66 -31.97
N GLY A 35 2.69 32.48 -31.11
CA GLY A 35 2.02 33.66 -30.56
C GLY A 35 1.56 34.68 -31.61
N VAL A 36 0.55 35.48 -31.23
CA VAL A 36 -0.10 36.50 -32.06
C VAL A 36 -0.09 37.83 -31.31
N LYS A 37 0.35 38.90 -31.98
CA LYS A 37 0.35 40.27 -31.45
C LYS A 37 -0.60 41.19 -32.21
N ASP A 38 -0.73 40.99 -33.52
CA ASP A 38 -1.61 41.77 -34.37
C ASP A 38 -2.40 40.84 -35.31
N LEU A 39 -3.72 40.77 -35.10
CA LEU A 39 -4.63 39.97 -35.92
C LEU A 39 -4.58 40.35 -37.41
N ALA A 40 -4.32 41.61 -37.76
CA ALA A 40 -4.29 42.04 -39.14
C ALA A 40 -3.05 41.53 -39.88
N VAL A 41 -1.91 41.42 -39.19
CA VAL A 41 -0.62 41.08 -39.80
C VAL A 41 -0.30 39.61 -39.64
N ASP A 42 -0.49 39.06 -38.44
CA ASP A 42 -0.06 37.72 -38.10
C ASP A 42 -0.96 36.64 -38.69
N LEU A 43 -2.18 36.98 -39.14
CA LEU A 43 -3.10 36.01 -39.75
C LEU A 43 -2.96 35.88 -41.26
N LYS A 44 -2.20 36.78 -41.90
CA LYS A 44 -2.06 36.83 -43.36
C LYS A 44 -1.45 35.57 -43.95
N ASP A 45 -0.59 34.88 -43.21
CA ASP A 45 0.04 33.64 -43.67
C ASP A 45 -0.92 32.44 -43.71
N GLY A 46 -2.09 32.53 -43.05
CA GLY A 46 -3.06 31.46 -42.93
C GLY A 46 -2.65 30.29 -42.03
N ILE A 47 -1.36 30.13 -41.73
CA ILE A 47 -0.84 29.03 -40.92
C ILE A 47 -1.34 29.16 -39.49
N ARG A 48 -1.31 30.38 -38.93
CA ARG A 48 -1.81 30.62 -37.56
C ARG A 48 -3.29 30.33 -37.44
N VAL A 49 -4.08 30.66 -38.47
CA VAL A 49 -5.53 30.40 -38.51
C VAL A 49 -5.81 28.90 -38.56
N ILE A 50 -5.10 28.15 -39.41
CA ILE A 50 -5.22 26.69 -39.48
C ILE A 50 -4.90 26.06 -38.12
N ASN A 51 -3.76 26.39 -37.52
CA ASN A 51 -3.34 25.84 -36.22
C ASN A 51 -4.35 26.18 -35.12
N PHE A 52 -4.89 27.39 -35.14
CA PHE A 52 -5.93 27.81 -34.20
C PHE A 52 -7.19 26.96 -34.34
N PHE A 53 -7.66 26.70 -35.56
CA PHE A 53 -8.83 25.84 -35.79
C PHE A 53 -8.58 24.39 -35.41
N GLU A 54 -7.37 23.87 -35.66
CA GLU A 54 -7.01 22.52 -35.22
C GLU A 54 -7.06 22.39 -33.70
N LEU A 55 -6.50 23.36 -32.98
CA LEU A 55 -6.49 23.37 -31.51
C LEU A 55 -7.90 23.52 -30.92
N LEU A 56 -8.75 24.37 -31.53
CA LEU A 56 -10.13 24.53 -31.07
C LEU A 56 -11.00 23.29 -31.32
N SER A 57 -10.83 22.63 -32.46
CA SER A 57 -11.64 21.45 -32.83
C SER A 57 -11.10 20.13 -32.29
N GLY A 58 -9.80 20.08 -31.94
CA GLY A 58 -9.09 18.83 -31.64
C GLY A 58 -8.89 17.94 -32.88
N LYS A 59 -9.17 18.45 -34.09
CA LYS A 59 -9.03 17.72 -35.37
C LYS A 59 -7.91 18.33 -36.20
N THR A 60 -7.23 17.50 -37.00
CA THR A 60 -6.16 17.95 -37.89
C THR A 60 -6.68 18.19 -39.30
N LEU A 61 -6.21 19.25 -39.95
CA LEU A 61 -6.46 19.50 -41.37
C LEU A 61 -5.77 18.41 -42.21
N LYS A 62 -6.54 17.64 -42.97
CA LYS A 62 -6.00 16.56 -43.83
C LYS A 62 -5.42 17.07 -45.15
N GLU A 63 -5.84 18.27 -45.57
CA GLU A 63 -5.41 18.87 -46.83
C GLU A 63 -4.01 19.46 -46.71
N LYS A 64 -3.22 19.35 -47.78
CA LYS A 64 -1.84 19.87 -47.79
C LYS A 64 -1.87 21.39 -47.94
N TYR A 65 -1.40 22.10 -46.92
CA TYR A 65 -1.24 23.56 -46.93
C TYR A 65 0.25 23.95 -46.99
N ASP A 66 0.53 25.17 -47.45
CA ASP A 66 1.88 25.70 -47.57
C ASP A 66 2.44 26.11 -46.20
N LEU A 67 3.53 25.48 -45.77
CA LEU A 67 4.17 25.76 -44.47
C LEU A 67 5.00 27.06 -44.45
N ARG A 68 5.30 27.63 -45.63
CA ARG A 68 6.06 28.88 -45.79
C ARG A 68 5.52 29.68 -46.98
N PRO A 69 4.30 30.22 -46.89
CA PRO A 69 3.71 31.00 -47.97
C PRO A 69 4.50 32.29 -48.16
N LYS A 70 5.02 32.50 -49.38
CA LYS A 70 5.73 33.74 -49.74
C LYS A 70 4.89 34.63 -50.64
N ASN A 71 4.02 34.02 -51.45
CA ASN A 71 3.20 34.71 -52.42
C ASN A 71 1.76 34.84 -51.91
N ARG A 72 1.08 35.94 -52.24
CA ARG A 72 -0.33 36.17 -51.89
C ARG A 72 -1.23 34.98 -52.26
N ILE A 73 -0.98 34.34 -53.40
CA ILE A 73 -1.75 33.18 -53.86
C ILE A 73 -1.67 32.01 -52.87
N GLN A 74 -0.48 31.74 -52.31
CA GLN A 74 -0.30 30.67 -51.31
C GLN A 74 -0.97 31.02 -49.98
N MET A 75 -0.89 32.29 -49.57
CA MET A 75 -1.57 32.80 -48.37
C MET A 75 -3.09 32.65 -48.48
N VAL A 76 -3.68 33.07 -49.61
CA VAL A 76 -5.11 32.92 -49.89
C VAL A 76 -5.49 31.43 -49.94
N HIS A 77 -4.67 30.59 -50.55
CA HIS A 77 -4.93 29.14 -50.59
C HIS A 77 -5.00 28.54 -49.18
N ASN A 78 -4.02 28.83 -48.31
CA ASN A 78 -4.03 28.37 -46.92
C ASN A 78 -5.28 28.82 -46.16
N LEU A 79 -5.66 30.09 -46.30
CA LEU A 79 -6.85 30.63 -45.64
C LEU A 79 -8.14 30.03 -46.21
N HIS A 80 -8.19 29.77 -47.52
CA HIS A 80 -9.32 29.08 -48.13
C HIS A 80 -9.49 27.67 -47.56
N LEU A 81 -8.40 26.92 -47.38
CA LEU A 81 -8.41 25.61 -46.71
C LEU A 81 -8.91 25.73 -45.26
N ALA A 82 -8.47 26.76 -44.54
CA ALA A 82 -8.94 27.02 -43.17
C ALA A 82 -10.44 27.29 -43.12
N MET A 83 -10.98 28.11 -44.04
CA MET A 83 -12.41 28.42 -44.11
C MET A 83 -13.23 27.19 -44.53
N GLN A 84 -12.73 26.34 -45.42
CA GLN A 84 -13.40 25.08 -45.74
C GLN A 84 -13.44 24.14 -44.54
N PHE A 85 -12.37 24.06 -43.75
CA PHE A 85 -12.32 23.27 -42.53
C PHE A 85 -13.33 23.76 -41.49
N LEU A 86 -13.47 25.07 -41.34
CA LEU A 86 -14.46 25.70 -40.46
C LEU A 86 -15.90 25.23 -40.80
N GLU A 87 -16.25 25.21 -42.08
CA GLU A 87 -17.60 24.82 -42.52
C GLU A 87 -17.82 23.30 -42.46
N LYS A 88 -16.87 22.51 -42.98
CA LYS A 88 -16.98 21.05 -43.10
C LYS A 88 -16.80 20.31 -41.78
N GLU A 89 -15.74 20.65 -41.03
CA GLU A 89 -15.30 19.89 -39.86
C GLU A 89 -15.75 20.49 -38.55
N MET A 90 -15.70 21.83 -38.45
CA MET A 90 -16.16 22.53 -37.26
C MET A 90 -17.66 22.80 -37.29
N LEU A 91 -18.35 22.64 -38.43
CA LEU A 91 -19.80 22.91 -38.59
C LEU A 91 -20.19 24.31 -38.09
N VAL A 92 -19.36 25.31 -38.40
CA VAL A 92 -19.61 26.71 -38.06
C VAL A 92 -20.03 27.45 -39.31
N ARG A 93 -21.15 28.18 -39.24
CA ARG A 93 -21.58 29.04 -40.35
C ARG A 93 -20.65 30.23 -40.44
N ASN A 94 -19.95 30.36 -41.55
CA ASN A 94 -19.11 31.51 -41.82
C ASN A 94 -19.96 32.81 -41.87
N PRO A 95 -19.64 33.86 -41.07
CA PRO A 95 -20.35 35.13 -41.09
C PRO A 95 -20.11 35.98 -42.35
N GLY A 96 -19.39 35.45 -43.34
CA GLY A 96 -19.03 36.15 -44.58
C GLY A 96 -17.59 36.66 -44.59
N CYS A 97 -16.69 35.98 -43.86
CA CYS A 97 -15.25 36.24 -43.91
C CYS A 97 -14.61 35.33 -44.95
N PHE A 98 -14.10 35.92 -46.03
CA PHE A 98 -13.41 35.19 -47.11
C PHE A 98 -11.89 35.19 -46.89
N ALA A 99 -11.19 34.34 -47.64
CA ALA A 99 -9.74 34.22 -47.53
C ALA A 99 -9.03 35.53 -47.91
N GLU A 100 -9.55 36.23 -48.92
CA GLU A 100 -9.07 37.52 -49.40
C GLU A 100 -9.18 38.61 -48.34
N ASP A 101 -10.27 38.61 -47.56
CA ASP A 101 -10.51 39.61 -46.49
C ASP A 101 -9.49 39.50 -45.36
N VAL A 102 -8.91 38.31 -45.16
CA VAL A 102 -7.89 38.05 -44.13
C VAL A 102 -6.49 38.35 -44.67
N VAL A 103 -6.18 38.03 -45.93
CA VAL A 103 -4.86 38.31 -46.53
C VAL A 103 -4.65 39.81 -46.73
N ASP A 104 -5.65 40.47 -47.31
CA ASP A 104 -5.61 41.90 -47.61
C ASP A 104 -6.19 42.73 -46.46
N ALA A 105 -6.14 42.20 -45.22
CA ALA A 105 -6.80 42.78 -44.06
C ALA A 105 -6.50 44.28 -43.91
N ASP A 106 -7.55 45.07 -44.15
CA ASP A 106 -7.68 46.48 -43.84
C ASP A 106 -8.59 46.66 -42.61
N ILE A 107 -9.07 47.88 -42.35
CA ILE A 107 -9.98 48.15 -41.21
C ILE A 107 -11.30 47.35 -41.33
N HIS A 108 -11.76 47.05 -42.55
CA HIS A 108 -12.96 46.25 -42.79
C HIS A 108 -12.68 44.75 -42.64
N GLY A 109 -11.56 44.25 -43.18
CA GLY A 109 -11.12 42.86 -43.02
C GLY A 109 -10.94 42.47 -41.56
N VAL A 110 -10.38 43.36 -40.73
CA VAL A 110 -10.27 43.13 -39.28
C VAL A 110 -11.66 42.97 -38.63
N LYS A 111 -12.66 43.74 -39.04
CA LYS A 111 -14.04 43.57 -38.52
C LYS A 111 -14.64 42.22 -38.89
N LEU A 112 -14.36 41.71 -40.09
CA LEU A 112 -14.82 40.38 -40.52
C LEU A 112 -14.11 39.27 -39.73
N ILE A 113 -12.80 39.41 -39.50
CA ILE A 113 -12.03 38.51 -38.61
C ILE A 113 -12.61 38.51 -37.20
N LEU A 114 -12.94 39.67 -36.63
CA LEU A 114 -13.57 39.77 -35.31
C LEU A 114 -14.95 39.08 -35.28
N GLY A 115 -15.75 39.23 -36.34
CA GLY A 115 -17.03 38.53 -36.48
C GLY A 115 -16.88 37.01 -36.51
N LEU A 116 -15.85 36.52 -37.20
CA LEU A 116 -15.50 35.10 -37.24
C LEU A 116 -15.05 34.60 -35.86
N LEU A 117 -14.11 35.30 -35.21
CA LEU A 117 -13.62 34.95 -33.88
C LEU A 117 -14.74 35.00 -32.83
N TYR A 118 -15.67 35.95 -32.92
CA TYR A 118 -16.84 36.00 -32.05
C TYR A 118 -17.74 34.77 -32.23
N THR A 119 -17.99 34.36 -33.47
CA THR A 119 -18.78 33.17 -33.77
C THR A 119 -18.12 31.91 -33.19
N LEU A 120 -16.80 31.80 -33.33
CA LEU A 120 -16.02 30.71 -32.74
C LEU A 120 -16.02 30.74 -31.21
N TYR A 121 -15.84 31.92 -30.61
CA TYR A 121 -15.84 32.10 -29.16
C TYR A 121 -17.20 31.66 -28.56
N ARG A 122 -18.30 32.04 -29.20
CA ARG A 122 -19.64 31.61 -28.79
C ARG A 122 -19.77 30.08 -28.82
N LYS A 123 -19.36 29.44 -29.91
CA LYS A 123 -19.48 27.99 -30.04
C LYS A 123 -18.58 27.22 -29.08
N TYR A 124 -17.31 27.60 -28.95
CA TYR A 124 -16.32 26.78 -28.25
C TYR A 124 -16.08 27.15 -26.79
N ARG A 125 -16.29 28.42 -26.39
CA ARG A 125 -16.15 28.84 -24.99
C ARG A 125 -17.50 29.01 -24.32
N LEU A 126 -18.47 29.63 -25.01
CA LEU A 126 -19.75 30.00 -24.40
C LEU A 126 -20.75 28.82 -24.39
N SER A 127 -20.83 28.02 -25.45
CA SER A 127 -21.71 26.82 -25.50
C SER A 127 -21.37 25.81 -24.42
N VAL A 128 -20.08 25.64 -24.10
CA VAL A 128 -19.62 24.71 -23.05
C VAL A 128 -20.21 25.05 -21.67
N LEU A 129 -20.50 26.33 -21.41
CA LEU A 129 -21.15 26.76 -20.17
C LEU A 129 -22.64 26.40 -20.15
N VAL A 130 -23.31 26.49 -21.31
CA VAL A 130 -24.72 26.14 -21.47
C VAL A 130 -24.93 24.63 -21.37
N ASP A 131 -24.06 23.82 -21.98
CA ASP A 131 -24.14 22.36 -21.97
C ASP A 131 -24.02 21.76 -20.56
N LYS A 132 -23.31 22.43 -19.65
CA LYS A 132 -23.22 22.02 -18.22
C LYS A 132 -24.53 22.19 -17.47
N LYS A 133 -25.39 23.12 -17.89
CA LYS A 133 -26.70 23.40 -17.27
C LYS A 133 -27.82 22.72 -18.07
N LYS A 134 -27.87 21.39 -18.02
CA LYS A 134 -28.87 20.55 -18.72
C LYS A 134 -30.30 21.10 -18.63
N GLY A 135 -30.94 21.34 -19.79
CA GLY A 135 -32.40 21.20 -19.93
C GLY A 135 -33.24 22.46 -20.19
N LYS A 136 -32.68 23.67 -20.22
CA LYS A 136 -33.39 24.86 -20.71
C LYS A 136 -32.68 25.46 -21.92
N SER A 137 -33.42 25.69 -22.99
CA SER A 137 -32.99 26.53 -24.11
C SER A 137 -32.88 27.96 -23.59
N MET A 138 -31.73 28.29 -23.01
CA MET A 138 -31.41 29.59 -22.46
C MET A 138 -30.37 30.23 -23.38
N LYS A 139 -30.48 31.55 -23.61
CA LYS A 139 -29.45 32.27 -24.38
C LYS A 139 -28.13 32.14 -23.64
N GLU A 140 -27.02 32.03 -24.38
CA GLU A 140 -25.74 31.74 -23.74
C GLU A 140 -25.28 32.87 -22.80
N GLU A 141 -25.72 34.11 -23.08
CA GLU A 141 -25.51 35.28 -22.21
C GLU A 141 -26.22 35.15 -20.86
N ASP A 142 -27.47 34.67 -20.86
CA ASP A 142 -28.25 34.50 -19.62
C ASP A 142 -27.67 33.37 -18.76
N ALA A 143 -27.17 32.30 -19.40
CA ALA A 143 -26.49 31.20 -18.72
C ALA A 143 -25.19 31.66 -18.04
N LEU A 144 -24.40 32.52 -18.72
CA LEU A 144 -23.21 33.12 -18.15
C LEU A 144 -23.57 34.06 -16.98
N LEU A 145 -24.64 34.85 -17.12
CA LEU A 145 -25.09 35.76 -16.07
C LEU A 145 -25.51 35.00 -14.81
N GLU A 146 -26.25 33.90 -14.99
CA GLU A 146 -26.63 33.02 -13.88
C GLU A 146 -25.41 32.35 -13.25
N TRP A 147 -24.43 31.92 -14.05
CA TRP A 147 -23.17 31.40 -13.51
C TRP A 147 -22.42 32.45 -12.68
N VAL A 148 -22.35 33.71 -13.14
CA VAL A 148 -21.74 34.78 -12.34
C VAL A 148 -22.49 34.97 -11.03
N LYS A 149 -23.83 35.02 -11.06
CA LYS A 149 -24.66 35.14 -9.84
C LYS A 149 -24.36 34.05 -8.83
N GLU A 150 -24.30 32.80 -9.28
CA GLU A 150 -23.99 31.63 -8.45
C GLU A 150 -22.59 31.73 -7.83
N VAL A 151 -21.58 32.14 -8.62
CA VAL A 151 -20.20 32.29 -8.13
C VAL A 151 -20.05 33.46 -7.15
N THR A 152 -20.82 34.52 -7.33
CA THR A 152 -20.80 35.70 -6.46
C THR A 152 -21.79 35.62 -5.30
N ASP A 153 -22.51 34.51 -5.15
CA ASP A 153 -23.43 34.31 -4.05
C ASP A 153 -22.67 34.36 -2.71
N GLY A 154 -23.16 35.16 -1.78
CA GLY A 154 -22.47 35.44 -0.50
C GLY A 154 -21.50 36.64 -0.49
N TYR A 155 -21.18 37.27 -1.62
CA TYR A 155 -20.35 38.50 -1.65
C TYR A 155 -21.17 39.80 -1.55
N GLY A 156 -22.51 39.70 -1.49
CA GLY A 156 -23.41 40.86 -1.42
C GLY A 156 -23.41 41.73 -2.68
N VAL A 157 -23.06 41.15 -3.84
CA VAL A 157 -23.02 41.85 -5.13
C VAL A 157 -24.24 41.49 -5.97
N THR A 158 -24.95 42.48 -6.50
CA THR A 158 -26.12 42.28 -7.36
C THR A 158 -25.71 42.34 -8.83
N VAL A 159 -25.78 41.19 -9.50
CA VAL A 159 -25.44 41.08 -10.92
C VAL A 159 -26.72 41.03 -11.74
N GLU A 160 -27.08 42.13 -12.42
CA GLU A 160 -28.29 42.20 -13.26
C GLU A 160 -27.96 42.18 -14.75
N ASN A 161 -26.86 42.81 -15.15
CA ASN A 161 -26.45 42.88 -16.56
C ASN A 161 -24.94 43.07 -16.72
N PHE A 162 -24.40 42.68 -17.88
CA PHE A 162 -22.97 42.85 -18.20
C PHE A 162 -22.56 44.29 -18.52
N LYS A 163 -23.50 45.25 -18.59
CA LYS A 163 -23.22 46.63 -19.01
C LYS A 163 -22.97 47.59 -17.84
N HIS A 164 -23.70 47.42 -16.74
CA HIS A 164 -23.70 48.34 -15.60
C HIS A 164 -23.26 47.64 -14.31
N SER A 165 -23.61 46.37 -14.11
CA SER A 165 -23.27 45.65 -12.87
C SER A 165 -21.76 45.38 -12.70
N PHE A 166 -20.97 45.51 -13.76
CA PHE A 166 -19.51 45.31 -13.72
C PHE A 166 -18.71 46.62 -13.61
N ASN A 167 -19.37 47.78 -13.75
CA ASN A 167 -18.67 49.08 -13.75
C ASN A 167 -18.14 49.48 -12.37
N ASP A 168 -18.70 48.93 -11.30
CA ASP A 168 -18.28 49.22 -9.94
C ASP A 168 -17.04 48.42 -9.50
N GLY A 169 -16.57 47.49 -10.33
CA GLY A 169 -15.40 46.65 -10.07
C GLY A 169 -15.61 45.53 -9.03
N LYS A 170 -16.73 45.53 -8.30
CA LYS A 170 -16.94 44.60 -7.18
C LYS A 170 -17.13 43.16 -7.65
N VAL A 171 -17.84 42.97 -8.76
CA VAL A 171 -18.02 41.64 -9.37
C VAL A 171 -16.67 41.03 -9.75
N TYR A 172 -15.76 41.83 -10.34
CA TYR A 172 -14.43 41.35 -10.71
C TYR A 172 -13.61 40.93 -9.49
N LEU A 173 -13.70 41.68 -8.38
CA LEU A 173 -13.00 41.34 -7.13
C LEU A 173 -13.55 40.06 -6.51
N ALA A 174 -14.88 39.87 -6.50
CA ALA A 174 -15.50 38.64 -6.03
C ALA A 174 -15.07 37.42 -6.86
N LEU A 175 -15.09 37.53 -8.20
CA LEU A 175 -14.62 36.48 -9.10
C LEU A 175 -13.14 36.16 -8.90
N ALA A 176 -12.28 37.19 -8.78
CA ALA A 176 -10.85 37.00 -8.53
C ALA A 176 -10.59 36.28 -7.20
N HIS A 177 -11.35 36.62 -6.15
CA HIS A 177 -11.26 35.95 -4.87
C HIS A 177 -11.67 34.47 -4.96
N VAL A 178 -12.76 34.15 -5.67
CA VAL A 178 -13.18 32.76 -5.88
C VAL A 178 -12.15 31.96 -6.66
N ILE A 179 -11.56 32.53 -7.71
CA ILE A 179 -10.49 31.86 -8.48
C ILE A 179 -9.30 31.55 -7.57
N LYS A 180 -8.86 32.53 -6.76
CA LYS A 180 -7.76 32.35 -5.82
C LYS A 180 -8.07 31.33 -4.72
N MET A 181 -9.32 31.27 -4.26
CA MET A 181 -9.74 30.24 -3.29
C MET A 181 -9.70 28.85 -3.92
N LYS A 182 -10.20 28.68 -5.14
CA LYS A 182 -10.13 27.40 -5.86
C LYS A 182 -8.69 26.96 -6.15
N GLU A 183 -7.80 27.89 -6.45
CA GLU A 183 -6.37 27.62 -6.62
C GLU A 183 -5.75 27.08 -5.33
N LYS A 184 -6.00 27.76 -4.20
CA LYS A 184 -5.56 27.29 -2.87
C LYS A 184 -6.17 25.97 -2.44
N GLU A 185 -7.44 25.73 -2.76
CA GLU A 185 -8.09 24.44 -2.52
C GLU A 185 -7.43 23.32 -3.34
N GLY A 186 -7.10 23.60 -4.60
CA GLY A 186 -6.35 22.69 -5.47
C GLY A 186 -4.95 22.38 -4.93
N GLU A 187 -4.21 23.40 -4.48
CA GLU A 187 -2.89 23.23 -3.85
C GLU A 187 -2.97 22.45 -2.53
N SER A 188 -3.97 22.72 -1.70
CA SER A 188 -4.23 22.01 -0.44
C SER A 188 -4.57 20.53 -0.69
N MET A 189 -5.42 20.26 -1.68
CA MET A 189 -5.79 18.89 -2.05
C MET A 189 -4.60 18.14 -2.66
N ALA A 190 -3.81 18.78 -3.51
CA ALA A 190 -2.58 18.20 -4.05
C ALA A 190 -1.57 17.89 -2.92
N SER A 191 -1.41 18.80 -1.96
CA SER A 191 -0.52 18.59 -0.80
C SER A 191 -0.99 17.43 0.08
N LYS A 192 -2.29 17.34 0.36
CA LYS A 192 -2.88 16.20 1.10
C LYS A 192 -2.68 14.89 0.36
N PHE A 193 -2.85 14.86 -0.95
CA PHE A 193 -2.63 13.66 -1.77
C PHE A 193 -1.17 13.21 -1.73
N VAL A 194 -0.22 14.15 -1.78
CA VAL A 194 1.22 13.85 -1.65
C VAL A 194 1.54 13.30 -0.25
N GLU A 195 0.99 13.91 0.80
CA GLU A 195 1.19 13.48 2.18
C GLU A 195 0.56 12.09 2.45
N GLU A 196 -0.62 11.83 1.91
CA GLU A 196 -1.32 10.55 2.00
C GLU A 196 -0.57 9.43 1.23
N ASN A 197 -0.06 9.73 0.03
CA ASN A 197 0.78 8.79 -0.70
C ASN A 197 2.08 8.47 0.05
N LYS A 198 2.72 9.47 0.66
CA LYS A 198 3.92 9.26 1.49
C LYS A 198 3.61 8.38 2.69
N ARG A 199 2.50 8.64 3.40
CA ARG A 199 2.05 7.83 4.54
C ARG A 199 1.72 6.39 4.11
N SER A 200 1.12 6.21 2.94
CA SER A 200 0.84 4.89 2.37
C SER A 200 2.12 4.12 2.08
N ALA A 201 3.15 4.78 1.55
CA ALA A 201 4.47 4.19 1.33
C ALA A 201 5.13 3.78 2.67
N GLU A 202 5.16 4.66 3.67
CA GLU A 202 5.71 4.35 5.00
C GLU A 202 4.97 3.20 5.70
N LEU A 203 3.65 3.09 5.50
CA LEU A 203 2.86 1.96 6.01
C LEU A 203 3.17 0.66 5.26
N GLY A 204 3.48 0.76 3.96
CA GLY A 204 3.94 -0.35 3.13
C GLY A 204 5.24 -0.94 3.66
N ASP A 205 6.23 -0.09 3.95
CA ASP A 205 7.53 -0.50 4.50
C ASP A 205 7.37 -1.16 5.89
N LYS A 206 6.55 -0.58 6.77
CA LYS A 206 6.26 -1.21 8.08
C LYS A 206 5.56 -2.57 7.95
N LYS A 207 4.71 -2.72 6.93
CA LYS A 207 4.02 -3.99 6.68
C LYS A 207 5.01 -5.05 6.21
N THR A 208 5.98 -4.71 5.37
CA THR A 208 7.01 -5.65 4.94
C THR A 208 7.85 -6.10 6.13
N ASP A 209 8.28 -5.18 6.99
CA ASP A 209 9.05 -5.51 8.20
C ASP A 209 8.28 -6.46 9.13
N LEU A 210 6.99 -6.19 9.36
CA LEU A 210 6.15 -7.06 10.20
C LEU A 210 5.90 -8.44 9.58
N VAL A 211 5.85 -8.54 8.24
CA VAL A 211 5.70 -9.84 7.57
C VAL A 211 6.97 -10.66 7.75
N GLU A 212 8.15 -10.05 7.61
CA GLU A 212 9.43 -10.71 7.89
C GLU A 212 9.52 -11.20 9.34
N GLU A 213 9.12 -10.38 10.33
CA GLU A 213 9.10 -10.78 11.74
C GLU A 213 8.11 -11.92 12.03
N ILE A 214 6.95 -11.95 11.36
CA ILE A 214 5.98 -13.06 11.49
C ILE A 214 6.56 -14.35 10.91
N GLU A 215 7.22 -14.30 9.75
CA GLU A 215 7.85 -15.48 9.14
C GLU A 215 8.93 -16.08 10.06
N GLU A 216 9.77 -15.25 10.68
CA GLU A 216 10.77 -15.70 11.66
C GLU A 216 10.12 -16.39 12.88
N LEU A 217 9.07 -15.78 13.45
CA LEU A 217 8.35 -16.36 14.59
C LEU A 217 7.63 -17.68 14.22
N GLU A 218 7.09 -17.79 13.00
CA GLU A 218 6.48 -19.04 12.53
C GLU A 218 7.51 -20.16 12.40
N GLU A 219 8.73 -19.86 11.95
CA GLU A 219 9.84 -20.81 11.94
C GLU A 219 10.21 -21.25 13.36
N GLU A 220 10.34 -20.32 14.31
CA GLU A 220 10.64 -20.64 15.71
C GLU A 220 9.56 -21.53 16.35
N VAL A 221 8.28 -21.21 16.13
CA VAL A 221 7.16 -22.02 16.62
C VAL A 221 7.18 -23.42 16.00
N SER A 222 7.55 -23.53 14.72
CA SER A 222 7.69 -24.82 14.04
C SER A 222 8.78 -25.69 14.68
N VAL A 223 9.92 -25.10 15.03
CA VAL A 223 11.00 -25.78 15.75
C VAL A 223 10.55 -26.21 17.14
N LEU A 224 9.95 -25.32 17.91
CA LEU A 224 9.45 -25.62 19.26
C LEU A 224 8.40 -26.73 19.26
N LYS A 225 7.46 -26.73 18.30
CA LYS A 225 6.48 -27.82 18.15
C LYS A 225 7.16 -29.17 17.94
N LYS A 226 8.20 -29.23 17.10
CA LYS A 226 8.95 -30.48 16.88
C LYS A 226 9.64 -30.93 18.17
N THR A 227 10.24 -30.02 18.93
CA THR A 227 10.89 -30.34 20.21
C THR A 227 9.91 -30.82 21.28
N VAL A 228 8.73 -30.20 21.36
CA VAL A 228 7.65 -30.63 22.27
C VAL A 228 7.17 -32.03 21.89
N GLN A 229 6.98 -32.29 20.59
CA GLN A 229 6.58 -33.61 20.12
C GLN A 229 7.61 -34.68 20.50
N THR A 230 8.91 -34.44 20.28
CA THR A 230 9.96 -35.39 20.69
C THR A 230 9.96 -35.63 22.20
N ALA A 231 9.77 -34.58 23.01
CA ALA A 231 9.73 -34.74 24.47
C ALA A 231 8.47 -35.47 24.95
N GLN A 232 7.34 -35.35 24.24
CA GLN A 232 6.14 -36.15 24.51
C GLN A 232 6.36 -37.62 24.14
N ASP A 233 6.98 -37.88 22.99
CA ASP A 233 7.30 -39.24 22.55
C ASP A 233 8.24 -39.94 23.56
N ASP A 234 9.26 -39.24 24.07
CA ASP A 234 10.16 -39.73 25.13
C ASP A 234 9.40 -40.04 26.44
N CYS A 235 8.53 -39.14 26.90
CA CYS A 235 7.69 -39.37 28.09
C CYS A 235 6.75 -40.58 27.95
N ASP A 236 6.21 -40.82 26.75
CA ASP A 236 5.33 -41.95 26.47
C ASP A 236 6.10 -43.28 26.45
N GLU A 237 7.38 -43.29 26.05
CA GLU A 237 8.27 -44.44 26.21
C GLU A 237 8.58 -44.72 27.69
N ASP A 238 8.98 -43.70 28.45
CA ASP A 238 9.27 -43.82 29.88
C ASP A 238 8.08 -44.36 30.67
N LYS A 239 6.86 -43.91 30.35
CA LYS A 239 5.63 -44.40 30.97
C LYS A 239 5.40 -45.88 30.71
N LYS A 240 5.62 -46.35 29.48
CA LYS A 240 5.52 -47.78 29.13
C LYS A 240 6.54 -48.62 29.89
N ASP A 241 7.74 -48.10 30.08
CA ASP A 241 8.78 -48.81 30.83
C ASP A 241 8.46 -48.92 32.33
N LEU A 242 7.86 -47.87 32.91
CA LEU A 242 7.30 -47.89 34.26
C LEU A 242 6.18 -48.93 34.43
N GLU A 243 5.28 -49.05 33.45
CA GLU A 243 4.21 -50.05 33.46
C GLU A 243 4.77 -51.49 33.42
N LYS A 244 5.74 -51.77 32.54
CA LYS A 244 6.44 -53.07 32.48
C LYS A 244 7.17 -53.40 33.77
N ALA A 245 7.83 -52.42 34.40
CA ALA A 245 8.52 -52.62 35.68
C ALA A 245 7.53 -53.00 36.80
N GLY A 246 6.34 -52.39 36.83
CA GLY A 246 5.27 -52.75 37.76
C GLY A 246 4.73 -54.17 37.55
N GLU A 247 4.62 -54.63 36.30
CA GLU A 247 4.26 -56.02 36.00
C GLU A 247 5.34 -57.01 36.46
N LEU A 248 6.61 -56.71 36.23
CA LEU A 248 7.74 -57.49 36.75
C LEU A 248 7.73 -57.55 38.28
N GLN A 249 7.44 -56.44 38.96
CA GLN A 249 7.35 -56.41 40.42
C GLN A 249 6.22 -57.30 40.96
N LYS A 250 5.04 -57.28 40.31
CA LYS A 250 3.92 -58.18 40.67
C LYS A 250 4.29 -59.66 40.48
N LEU A 251 4.98 -60.00 39.39
CA LEU A 251 5.46 -61.36 39.16
C LEU A 251 6.48 -61.78 40.24
N TYR A 252 7.42 -60.91 40.59
CA TYR A 252 8.42 -61.18 41.62
C TYR A 252 7.79 -61.42 43.00
N LEU A 253 6.80 -60.60 43.40
CA LEU A 253 6.02 -60.78 44.63
C LEU A 253 5.28 -62.11 44.70
N ASN A 254 4.86 -62.68 43.56
CA ASN A 254 4.18 -63.99 43.52
C ASN A 254 5.16 -65.17 43.50
N ILE A 255 6.40 -64.96 43.03
CA ILE A 255 7.45 -65.98 43.03
C ILE A 255 8.01 -66.20 44.45
N GLN A 256 8.17 -65.15 45.26
CA GLN A 256 8.70 -65.22 46.62
C GLN A 256 7.97 -66.24 47.54
N PRO A 257 6.62 -66.24 47.64
CA PRO A 257 5.90 -67.27 48.40
C PRO A 257 6.07 -68.68 47.86
N LEU A 258 6.22 -68.84 46.54
CA LEU A 258 6.45 -70.13 45.90
C LEU A 258 7.85 -70.67 46.22
N GLU A 259 8.87 -69.82 46.15
CA GLU A 259 10.23 -70.16 46.55
C GLU A 259 10.30 -70.53 48.03
N GLU A 260 9.61 -69.79 48.90
CA GLU A 260 9.55 -70.07 50.33
C GLU A 260 8.82 -71.39 50.62
N ASN A 261 7.73 -71.67 49.90
CA ASN A 261 7.02 -72.94 50.01
C ASN A 261 7.89 -74.11 49.49
N LEU A 262 8.62 -73.91 48.39
CA LEU A 262 9.56 -74.89 47.86
C LEU A 262 10.71 -75.14 48.85
N ARG A 263 11.25 -74.08 49.48
CA ARG A 263 12.24 -74.19 50.56
C ARG A 263 11.71 -75.01 51.72
N ARG A 264 10.49 -74.75 52.19
CA ARG A 264 9.84 -75.56 53.24
C ARG A 264 9.70 -77.02 52.84
N GLN A 265 9.23 -77.29 51.62
CA GLN A 265 9.11 -78.66 51.11
C GLN A 265 10.47 -79.36 51.01
N ILE A 266 11.54 -78.65 50.60
CA ILE A 266 12.90 -79.19 50.58
C ILE A 266 13.39 -79.50 52.00
N VAL A 267 13.17 -78.60 52.96
CA VAL A 267 13.54 -78.79 54.37
C VAL A 267 12.79 -79.99 54.96
N ASP A 268 11.48 -80.09 54.71
CA ASP A 268 10.70 -81.25 55.11
C ASP A 268 11.23 -82.51 54.43
N LEU A 269 11.43 -82.54 53.12
CA LEU A 269 12.02 -83.70 52.43
C LEU A 269 13.35 -84.12 53.05
N HIS A 270 14.22 -83.19 53.46
CA HIS A 270 15.46 -83.52 54.17
C HIS A 270 15.20 -84.06 55.58
N LYS A 271 14.22 -83.51 56.31
CA LYS A 271 13.78 -84.01 57.62
C LYS A 271 13.20 -85.42 57.54
N TRP A 272 12.48 -85.73 56.46
CA TRP A 272 11.78 -87.00 56.24
C TRP A 272 12.63 -88.02 55.45
N ALA A 273 13.70 -87.60 54.77
CA ALA A 273 14.61 -88.46 53.99
C ALA A 273 15.21 -89.65 54.78
N PRO A 274 15.53 -89.54 56.08
CA PRO A 274 15.97 -90.68 56.88
C PRO A 274 14.88 -91.74 57.08
N TYR A 275 13.61 -91.30 57.24
CA TYR A 275 12.47 -92.20 57.49
C TYR A 275 12.08 -93.00 56.25
N LEU A 276 12.20 -92.42 55.06
CA LEU A 276 11.95 -93.11 53.78
C LEU A 276 13.00 -94.19 53.47
N LYS A 277 14.15 -94.18 54.17
CA LYS A 277 15.23 -95.17 54.04
C LYS A 277 15.24 -96.25 55.14
N SER A 278 14.21 -96.30 55.99
CA SER A 278 13.93 -97.38 56.94
C SER A 278 15.09 -97.80 57.85
N GLU A 279 15.54 -96.94 58.76
CA GLU A 279 16.29 -97.35 59.98
C GLU A 279 15.90 -96.47 61.20
N GLU A 280 15.80 -97.09 62.38
CA GLU A 280 15.25 -96.56 63.64
C GLU A 280 16.17 -95.54 64.35
N GLY A 281 15.58 -94.48 64.95
CA GLY A 281 16.18 -93.71 66.05
C GLY A 281 16.88 -92.38 65.71
N PHE A 282 16.84 -91.43 66.65
CA PHE A 282 17.41 -90.06 66.56
C PHE A 282 18.90 -90.08 66.17
N GLY A 283 19.22 -89.64 64.94
CA GLY A 283 20.58 -89.46 64.42
C GLY A 283 20.93 -87.97 64.28
N GLN A 284 22.18 -87.62 64.60
CA GLN A 284 22.72 -86.26 64.74
C GLN A 284 22.41 -85.31 63.57
N GLU A 285 22.05 -84.06 63.89
CA GLU A 285 21.89 -82.95 62.93
C GLU A 285 23.11 -82.83 62.01
N ASP A 286 22.85 -82.80 60.70
CA ASP A 286 23.86 -82.52 59.67
C ASP A 286 24.49 -81.14 59.95
N PRO A 287 25.82 -81.02 60.15
CA PRO A 287 26.45 -79.77 60.57
C PRO A 287 26.26 -78.60 59.58
N LYS A 288 25.81 -78.85 58.35
CA LYS A 288 25.42 -77.82 57.37
C LYS A 288 24.10 -77.10 57.70
N LEU A 289 23.31 -77.57 58.67
CA LEU A 289 22.10 -76.88 59.18
C LEU A 289 22.41 -75.72 60.12
N LYS A 290 23.61 -75.64 60.72
CA LYS A 290 23.97 -74.52 61.63
C LYS A 290 24.20 -73.19 60.91
N THR A 291 24.52 -73.19 59.62
CA THR A 291 24.79 -71.96 58.84
C THR A 291 23.60 -71.46 58.04
N LEU A 292 22.45 -72.15 58.09
CA LEU A 292 21.25 -71.78 57.33
C LEU A 292 20.16 -71.13 58.21
N ASN A 293 20.36 -71.14 59.53
CA ASN A 293 19.40 -70.67 60.54
C ASN A 293 19.86 -69.39 61.25
N GLU A 294 20.78 -68.65 60.67
CA GLU A 294 20.95 -67.22 60.98
C GLU A 294 20.24 -66.40 59.90
N PRO A 295 18.92 -66.18 60.01
CA PRO A 295 18.39 -64.91 59.53
C PRO A 295 19.05 -63.87 60.44
N LYS A 296 19.88 -62.98 59.87
CA LYS A 296 20.33 -61.78 60.57
C LYS A 296 19.07 -61.00 60.97
N GLU A 297 18.66 -61.14 62.22
CA GLU A 297 17.66 -60.28 62.86
C GLU A 297 18.25 -58.87 62.95
N GLY A 298 18.06 -58.09 61.89
CA GLY A 298 17.77 -56.67 62.04
C GLY A 298 16.26 -56.56 61.91
N ASP A 299 15.60 -55.98 62.91
CA ASP A 299 14.15 -55.75 62.94
C ASP A 299 13.70 -55.24 61.57
N TYR A 300 12.98 -56.05 60.80
CA TYR A 300 12.60 -55.69 59.43
C TYR A 300 11.83 -54.36 59.42
N LYS A 301 11.18 -53.97 60.53
CA LYS A 301 10.61 -52.62 60.66
C LYS A 301 11.67 -51.52 60.71
N GLU A 302 12.78 -51.71 61.42
CA GLU A 302 13.88 -50.75 61.45
C GLU A 302 14.64 -50.77 60.12
N VAL A 303 14.87 -51.94 59.51
CA VAL A 303 15.52 -52.03 58.19
C VAL A 303 14.64 -51.43 57.09
N PHE A 304 13.32 -51.66 57.10
CA PHE A 304 12.42 -51.00 56.14
C PHE A 304 12.28 -49.51 56.40
N LYS A 305 12.39 -49.07 57.66
CA LYS A 305 12.37 -47.64 57.99
C LYS A 305 13.67 -46.96 57.59
N GLU A 306 14.81 -47.58 57.85
CA GLU A 306 16.14 -47.11 57.45
C GLU A 306 16.28 -47.14 55.92
N MET A 307 15.80 -48.19 55.24
CA MET A 307 15.76 -48.26 53.78
C MET A 307 14.76 -47.28 53.16
N ALA A 308 13.64 -46.99 53.82
CA ALA A 308 12.73 -45.93 53.39
C ALA A 308 13.35 -44.54 53.57
N GLU A 309 14.03 -44.30 54.70
CA GLU A 309 14.76 -43.05 54.96
C GLU A 309 15.94 -42.90 53.99
N ASP A 310 16.62 -43.98 53.63
CA ASP A 310 17.72 -43.97 52.67
C ASP A 310 17.22 -43.82 51.23
N LEU A 311 16.09 -44.43 50.86
CA LEU A 311 15.42 -44.17 49.57
C LEU A 311 14.93 -42.71 49.48
N GLU A 312 14.44 -42.13 50.57
CA GLU A 312 14.02 -40.73 50.61
C GLU A 312 15.22 -39.78 50.47
N LYS A 313 16.35 -40.10 51.13
CA LYS A 313 17.62 -39.37 50.94
C LYS A 313 18.19 -39.54 49.54
N GLU A 314 18.21 -40.74 48.98
CA GLU A 314 18.67 -40.98 47.61
C GLU A 314 17.78 -40.25 46.60
N ASN A 315 16.47 -40.21 46.80
CA ASN A 315 15.55 -39.46 45.95
C ASN A 315 15.76 -37.94 46.08
N ASP A 316 16.05 -37.43 47.28
CA ASP A 316 16.43 -36.03 47.50
C ASP A 316 17.80 -35.69 46.88
N GLU A 317 18.75 -36.62 46.92
CA GLU A 317 20.06 -36.47 46.27
C GLU A 317 19.95 -36.51 44.74
N VAL A 318 19.16 -37.44 44.19
CA VAL A 318 18.82 -37.49 42.76
C VAL A 318 18.09 -36.21 42.35
N GLY A 319 17.17 -35.71 43.17
CA GLY A 319 16.50 -34.42 42.97
C GLY A 319 17.49 -33.25 42.91
N LYS A 320 18.46 -33.19 43.82
CA LYS A 320 19.54 -32.19 43.79
C LYS A 320 20.44 -32.34 42.57
N ILE A 321 20.81 -33.56 42.18
CA ILE A 321 21.62 -33.84 40.99
C ILE A 321 20.87 -33.42 39.71
N LEU A 322 19.56 -33.68 39.61
CA LEU A 322 18.74 -33.25 38.47
C LEU A 322 18.63 -31.72 38.39
N VAL A 323 18.46 -31.03 39.51
CA VAL A 323 18.49 -29.55 39.56
C VAL A 323 19.87 -29.02 39.15
N GLN A 324 20.94 -29.69 39.58
CA GLN A 324 22.32 -29.32 39.22
C GLN A 324 22.57 -29.54 37.71
N LEU A 325 22.15 -30.67 37.15
CA LEU A 325 22.21 -30.97 35.71
C LEU A 325 21.40 -29.98 34.88
N LYS A 326 20.21 -29.61 35.35
CA LYS A 326 19.37 -28.60 34.68
C LYS A 326 20.04 -27.22 34.70
N LYS A 327 20.67 -26.83 35.81
CA LYS A 327 21.50 -25.62 35.90
C LYS A 327 22.73 -25.68 34.99
N GLU A 328 23.41 -26.82 34.90
CA GLU A 328 24.56 -27.00 34.00
C GLU A 328 24.16 -27.00 32.52
N GLN A 329 23.00 -27.55 32.17
CA GLN A 329 22.42 -27.46 30.82
C GLN A 329 22.10 -26.01 30.48
N LEU A 330 21.42 -25.28 31.37
CA LEU A 330 21.17 -23.84 31.22
C LEU A 330 22.46 -23.02 31.08
N GLN A 331 23.50 -23.35 31.85
CA GLN A 331 24.81 -22.69 31.71
C GLN A 331 25.56 -23.09 30.44
N LYS A 332 25.41 -24.32 29.94
CA LYS A 332 25.97 -24.77 28.65
C LYS A 332 25.24 -24.12 27.47
N GLU A 333 23.93 -23.91 27.57
CA GLU A 333 23.13 -23.15 26.60
C GLU A 333 23.53 -21.67 26.62
N GLN A 334 23.68 -21.06 27.80
CA GLN A 334 24.19 -19.68 27.94
C GLN A 334 25.66 -19.52 27.45
N LYS A 335 26.50 -20.55 27.60
CA LYS A 335 27.87 -20.55 27.06
C LYS A 335 27.92 -20.83 25.56
N LYS A 336 26.95 -21.58 25.00
CA LYS A 336 26.78 -21.75 23.54
C LYS A 336 26.31 -20.45 22.90
N THR A 337 25.38 -19.72 23.52
CA THR A 337 24.95 -18.40 23.05
C THR A 337 26.04 -17.33 23.22
N ALA A 338 26.89 -17.41 24.26
CA ALA A 338 28.04 -16.52 24.42
C ALA A 338 29.23 -16.81 23.48
N LYS A 339 29.41 -18.06 23.00
CA LYS A 339 30.48 -18.41 22.03
C LYS A 339 30.18 -18.04 20.58
N VAL A 340 28.94 -17.67 20.26
CA VAL A 340 28.52 -17.24 18.90
C VAL A 340 28.50 -15.72 18.76
N GLY A 341 28.80 -14.96 19.83
CA GLY A 341 28.94 -13.51 19.78
C GLY A 341 30.40 -13.03 19.71
N VAL A 342 30.71 -12.27 18.65
CA VAL A 342 31.83 -11.31 18.50
C VAL A 342 33.15 -11.85 17.89
N LYS A 343 33.24 -11.76 16.56
CA LYS A 343 34.47 -11.27 15.89
C LYS A 343 34.11 -10.15 14.91
N LYS A 344 34.39 -8.90 15.32
CA LYS A 344 34.49 -7.72 14.44
C LYS A 344 35.92 -7.65 13.83
N PRO A 345 36.14 -6.84 12.78
CA PRO A 345 36.82 -7.24 11.54
C PRO A 345 38.34 -7.03 11.57
N VAL A 346 39.08 -7.81 10.77
CA VAL A 346 40.47 -7.50 10.42
C VAL A 346 40.60 -7.36 8.91
N VAL A 347 40.82 -6.12 8.50
CA VAL A 347 41.29 -5.69 7.17
C VAL A 347 42.79 -5.98 7.04
N LYS A 348 43.21 -6.75 6.02
CA LYS A 348 44.50 -6.64 5.30
C LYS A 348 44.30 -7.22 3.90
N LYS A 349 44.13 -6.39 2.86
CA LYS A 349 45.16 -5.79 1.99
C LYS A 349 46.11 -6.78 1.29
N ASP A 350 45.92 -6.80 -0.04
CA ASP A 350 46.91 -6.80 -1.12
C ASP A 350 47.60 -8.09 -1.61
N LYS A 351 47.28 -8.36 -2.89
CA LYS A 351 48.13 -8.77 -4.03
C LYS A 351 48.74 -10.18 -4.05
N LYS A 352 48.26 -10.99 -5.01
CA LYS A 352 48.82 -10.97 -6.37
C LYS A 352 47.84 -11.53 -7.39
#